data_AF-A7UH92-F1
#
_entry.id   AF-A7UH92-F1
#
_cell.length_a   1.000
_cell.length_b   1.000
_cell.length_c   1.000
_cell.angle_alpha   90.00
_cell.angle_beta   90.00
_cell.angle_gamma   90.00
#
_symmetry.space_group_name_H-M   'P 1'
#
loop_
_entity.id
_entity.type
_entity.pdbx_description
1 polymer ?
#
loop_
_entity_poly.entity_id
_entity_poly.type
_entity_poly.pdbx_seq_one_letter_code
_entity_poly.pdbx_strand_id
1 'polypeptide(L)'
;MASYALANENKLNQEILFKFASPELSHWPTPMGRVYTLEATAYALLALVKAKAFKEARPVVRWFNTQRRVNGGYGSTQATIIVYQAIAEYWTSAKEPEYDLNVDIFLPGRSKPDKYNFNNDNHYATRTSKIKDINRNVKVTATGTGEATLTMVSLYYALPKEKESDCQRFNLSVQLFPEKMDEDEKIYKLKIEVLNKDRESNASMSILDIGLLTGFTVNTDDLSLLSKGRARTISKYTVNPAQSERSSVIIYLDKVSHTQPEEITFRIHQKLKVGVLQPAAVSVYEYNNHQSSNQTHCVKFYHPERRGGQLLRLCRNDQCECAEENCSMQKKGNVSNDQRTAKACETQVNSKIDFVYKVRLDNFTDGLSTDIYTVHVLEVIKQGSNDVGPMGKQRTFLSYRHCRAALDLRTGKTYLIMGASKDIYRDARSESYQYVLAERTWIEYWPQM
;
A
#
# COMPACT_ATOMS: atom_id res chain seq x y z
N MET A 1 5.54 -14.21 32.33
CA MET A 1 5.96 -13.12 33.23
C MET A 1 6.18 -13.61 34.67
N ALA A 2 5.14 -14.14 35.35
CA ALA A 2 5.28 -14.62 36.74
C ALA A 2 6.41 -15.63 36.95
N SER A 3 6.58 -16.59 36.03
CA SER A 3 7.68 -17.58 36.10
C SER A 3 9.07 -16.93 36.07
N TYR A 4 9.26 -15.85 35.31
CA TYR A 4 10.54 -15.12 35.29
C TYR A 4 10.79 -14.38 36.61
N ALA A 5 9.76 -13.73 37.16
CA ALA A 5 9.87 -13.10 38.47
C ALA A 5 10.23 -14.11 39.57
N LEU A 6 9.59 -15.30 39.55
CA LEU A 6 9.93 -16.39 40.47
C LEU A 6 11.33 -16.96 40.22
N ALA A 7 11.79 -17.01 38.96
CA ALA A 7 13.14 -17.47 38.64
C ALA A 7 14.22 -16.54 39.21
N ASN A 8 13.98 -15.23 39.25
CA ASN A 8 14.91 -14.28 39.90
C ASN A 8 15.05 -14.53 41.40
N GLU A 9 14.00 -15.05 42.05
CA GLU A 9 13.99 -15.44 43.45
C GLU A 9 14.40 -16.92 43.69
N ASN A 10 14.93 -17.60 42.66
CA ASN A 10 15.25 -19.04 42.66
C ASN A 10 14.06 -19.95 43.03
N LYS A 11 12.83 -19.50 42.79
CA LYS A 11 11.56 -20.19 43.08
C LYS A 11 10.84 -20.66 41.82
N LEU A 12 11.55 -20.82 40.71
CA LEU A 12 10.95 -21.28 39.47
C LEU A 12 10.48 -22.73 39.59
N ASN A 13 9.20 -22.97 39.34
CA ASN A 13 8.68 -24.30 39.09
C ASN A 13 8.62 -24.55 37.58
N GLN A 14 9.51 -25.40 37.07
CA GLN A 14 9.61 -25.71 35.65
C GLN A 14 8.42 -26.53 35.13
N GLU A 15 7.83 -27.40 35.96
CA GLU A 15 6.67 -28.21 35.57
C GLU A 15 5.45 -27.32 35.28
N ILE A 16 5.22 -26.32 36.13
CA ILE A 16 4.16 -25.34 35.92
C ILE A 16 4.44 -24.53 34.65
N LEU A 17 5.69 -24.15 34.40
CA LEU A 17 6.07 -23.43 33.18
C LEU A 17 5.76 -24.26 31.93
N PHE A 18 6.22 -25.52 31.86
CA PHE A 18 6.04 -26.38 30.70
C PHE A 18 4.60 -26.87 30.50
N LYS A 19 3.75 -26.85 31.54
CA LYS A 19 2.31 -27.14 31.39
C LYS A 19 1.61 -26.23 30.38
N PHE A 20 2.11 -25.01 30.20
CA PHE A 20 1.55 -24.02 29.25
C PHE A 20 2.35 -23.93 27.94
N ALA A 21 3.37 -24.77 27.75
CA ALA A 21 4.18 -24.76 26.54
C ALA A 21 3.46 -25.43 25.37
N SER A 22 3.91 -25.14 24.15
CA SER A 22 3.51 -25.86 22.94
C SER A 22 3.92 -27.33 23.00
N PRO A 23 3.29 -28.23 22.22
CA PRO A 23 3.66 -29.65 22.19
C PRO A 23 5.14 -29.91 21.86
N GLU A 24 5.75 -29.02 21.06
CA GLU A 24 7.17 -29.08 20.69
C GLU A 24 8.11 -28.45 21.74
N LEU A 25 7.55 -27.96 22.86
CA LEU A 25 8.27 -27.23 23.92
C LEU A 25 9.06 -26.01 23.41
N SER A 26 8.58 -25.41 22.32
CA SER A 26 9.29 -24.36 21.58
C SER A 26 8.77 -22.95 21.88
N HIS A 27 7.53 -22.81 22.33
CA HIS A 27 6.92 -21.50 22.61
C HIS A 27 5.70 -21.62 23.53
N TRP A 28 5.20 -20.49 24.03
CA TRP A 28 4.04 -20.39 24.93
C TRP A 28 2.89 -19.66 24.23
N PRO A 29 1.96 -20.40 23.57
CA PRO A 29 0.89 -19.81 22.80
C PRO A 29 -0.09 -19.05 23.69
N THR A 30 -0.57 -17.91 23.20
CA THR A 30 -1.61 -17.11 23.87
C THR A 30 -2.80 -16.88 22.94
N PRO A 31 -4.05 -16.89 23.47
CA PRO A 31 -5.25 -16.66 22.66
C PRO A 31 -5.33 -15.22 22.11
N MET A 32 -4.57 -14.29 22.71
CA MET A 32 -4.53 -12.89 22.32
C MET A 32 -3.74 -12.63 21.03
N GLY A 33 -3.07 -13.65 20.48
CA GLY A 33 -2.45 -13.60 19.16
C GLY A 33 -0.92 -13.62 19.19
N ARG A 34 -0.33 -13.33 18.03
CA ARG A 34 1.11 -13.56 17.78
C ARG A 34 2.03 -12.70 18.64
N VAL A 35 1.77 -11.41 18.77
CA VAL A 35 2.65 -10.48 19.50
C VAL A 35 2.75 -10.85 20.98
N TYR A 36 1.61 -11.14 21.60
CA TYR A 36 1.54 -11.60 23.00
C TYR A 36 2.18 -12.97 23.20
N THR A 37 2.06 -13.86 22.21
CA THR A 37 2.76 -15.16 22.22
C THR A 37 4.28 -14.98 22.19
N LEU A 38 4.80 -14.02 21.41
CA LEU A 38 6.22 -13.70 21.39
C LEU A 38 6.71 -13.18 22.74
N GLU A 39 5.96 -12.25 23.34
CA GLU A 39 6.27 -11.70 24.65
C GLU A 39 6.24 -12.77 25.75
N ALA A 40 5.17 -13.59 25.81
CA ALA A 40 5.03 -14.67 26.78
C ALA A 40 6.19 -15.68 26.67
N THR A 41 6.53 -16.06 25.44
CA THR A 41 7.65 -16.97 25.15
C THR A 41 8.99 -16.36 25.55
N ALA A 42 9.16 -15.04 25.41
CA ALA A 42 10.43 -14.38 25.72
C ALA A 42 10.67 -14.34 27.23
N TYR A 43 9.62 -14.08 28.02
CA TYR A 43 9.69 -14.25 29.47
C TYR A 43 9.96 -15.71 29.90
N ALA A 44 9.42 -16.69 29.17
CA ALA A 44 9.71 -18.09 29.45
C ALA A 44 11.19 -18.43 29.17
N LEU A 45 11.74 -17.94 28.06
CA LEU A 45 13.17 -18.08 27.74
C LEU A 45 14.05 -17.45 28.83
N LEU A 46 13.73 -16.22 29.26
CA LEU A 46 14.45 -15.57 30.35
C LEU A 46 14.41 -16.40 31.65
N ALA A 47 13.25 -16.98 31.99
CA ALA A 47 13.13 -17.85 33.16
C ALA A 47 14.01 -19.11 33.05
N LEU A 48 14.04 -19.76 31.88
CA LEU A 48 14.88 -20.94 31.62
C LEU A 48 16.37 -20.60 31.69
N VAL A 49 16.78 -19.46 31.11
CA VAL A 49 18.17 -18.99 31.17
C VAL A 49 18.60 -18.72 32.61
N LYS A 50 17.76 -18.05 33.41
CA LYS A 50 18.05 -17.84 34.85
C LYS A 50 18.18 -19.15 35.63
N ALA A 51 17.34 -20.14 35.31
CA ALA A 51 17.41 -21.48 35.90
C ALA A 51 18.53 -22.36 35.33
N LYS A 52 19.37 -21.83 34.42
CA LYS A 52 20.45 -22.56 33.72
C LYS A 52 19.98 -23.79 32.92
N ALA A 53 18.70 -23.80 32.52
CA ALA A 53 18.07 -24.86 31.73
C ALA A 53 18.31 -24.65 30.22
N PHE A 54 19.58 -24.71 29.81
CA PHE A 54 19.99 -24.35 28.44
C PHE A 54 19.54 -25.36 27.37
N LYS A 55 19.36 -26.64 27.73
CA LYS A 55 18.89 -27.67 26.79
C LYS A 55 17.46 -27.40 26.35
N GLU A 56 16.65 -26.96 27.30
CA GLU A 56 15.24 -26.63 27.15
C GLU A 56 15.06 -25.23 26.53
N ALA A 57 15.99 -24.31 26.78
CA ALA A 57 15.98 -22.98 26.16
C ALA A 57 16.30 -23.00 24.66
N ARG A 58 17.12 -23.95 24.18
CA ARG A 58 17.58 -24.00 22.78
C ARG A 58 16.46 -24.08 21.74
N PRO A 59 15.43 -24.96 21.88
CA PRO A 59 14.27 -24.96 20.98
C PRO A 59 13.54 -23.61 20.91
N VAL A 60 13.48 -22.90 22.03
CA VAL A 60 12.81 -21.58 22.13
C VAL A 60 13.56 -20.51 21.35
N VAL A 61 14.89 -20.48 21.46
CA VAL A 61 15.75 -19.57 20.68
C VAL A 61 15.62 -19.84 19.17
N ARG A 62 15.62 -21.11 18.77
CA ARG A 62 15.41 -21.49 17.36
C ARG A 62 14.04 -21.05 16.86
N TRP A 63 13.00 -21.19 17.68
CA TRP A 63 11.66 -20.72 17.34
C TRP A 63 11.64 -19.20 17.11
N PHE A 64 12.30 -18.39 17.95
CA PHE A 64 12.38 -16.94 17.72
C PHE A 64 13.03 -16.54 16.39
N ASN A 65 14.01 -17.31 15.91
CA ASN A 65 14.62 -17.04 14.60
C ASN A 65 13.60 -17.16 13.45
N THR A 66 12.62 -18.05 13.58
CA THR A 66 11.51 -18.19 12.60
C THR A 66 10.48 -17.06 12.69
N GLN A 67 10.47 -16.32 13.80
CA GLN A 67 9.48 -15.27 14.05
C GLN A 67 9.96 -13.85 13.72
N ARG A 68 11.25 -13.69 13.41
CA ARG A 68 11.84 -12.39 13.08
C ARG A 68 11.19 -11.83 11.79
N ARG A 69 10.72 -10.58 11.83
CA ARG A 69 10.22 -9.91 10.61
C ARG A 69 11.38 -9.34 9.80
N VAL A 70 11.07 -8.96 8.56
CA VAL A 70 12.01 -8.40 7.57
C VAL A 70 12.89 -7.27 8.12
N ASN A 71 12.33 -6.36 8.92
CA ASN A 71 13.08 -5.25 9.51
C ASN A 71 13.80 -5.61 10.82
N GLY A 72 13.94 -6.91 11.09
CA GLY A 72 14.53 -7.45 12.31
C GLY A 72 13.62 -7.42 13.55
N GLY A 73 12.55 -6.63 13.56
CA GLY A 73 11.62 -6.54 14.69
C GLY A 73 10.67 -7.74 14.85
N TYR A 74 10.00 -7.80 15.99
CA TYR A 74 9.07 -8.86 16.37
C TYR A 74 7.59 -8.43 16.30
N GLY A 75 7.31 -7.24 15.76
CA GLY A 75 5.95 -6.75 15.47
C GLY A 75 5.38 -5.76 16.48
N SER A 76 5.97 -5.62 17.67
CA SER A 76 5.71 -4.49 18.57
C SER A 76 7.00 -4.13 19.31
N THR A 77 7.06 -2.92 19.86
CA THR A 77 8.24 -2.47 20.63
C THR A 77 8.47 -3.34 21.86
N GLN A 78 7.40 -3.65 22.62
CA GLN A 78 7.49 -4.51 23.80
C GLN A 78 8.00 -5.92 23.45
N ALA A 79 7.38 -6.58 22.48
CA ALA A 79 7.82 -7.90 22.06
C ALA A 79 9.27 -7.86 21.52
N THR A 80 9.63 -6.82 20.76
CA THR A 80 10.98 -6.70 20.21
C THR A 80 12.03 -6.53 21.31
N ILE A 81 11.79 -5.68 22.30
CA ILE A 81 12.72 -5.45 23.41
C ILE A 81 12.91 -6.73 24.24
N ILE A 82 11.82 -7.35 24.67
CA ILE A 82 11.90 -8.51 25.57
C ILE A 82 12.49 -9.73 24.83
N VAL A 83 12.14 -9.95 23.55
CA VAL A 83 12.74 -11.02 22.76
C VAL A 83 14.24 -10.80 22.58
N TYR A 84 14.67 -9.59 22.23
CA TYR A 84 16.11 -9.31 22.12
C TYR A 84 16.85 -9.47 23.44
N GLN A 85 16.27 -9.01 24.54
CA GLN A 85 16.85 -9.23 25.87
C GLN A 85 17.00 -10.74 26.16
N ALA A 86 15.95 -11.52 25.92
CA ALA A 86 15.94 -12.96 26.19
C ALA A 86 16.99 -13.71 25.36
N ILE A 87 17.09 -13.40 24.07
CA ILE A 87 18.07 -14.01 23.17
C ILE A 87 19.49 -13.58 23.55
N ALA A 88 19.71 -12.31 23.89
CA ALA A 88 21.00 -11.80 24.34
C ALA A 88 21.47 -12.51 25.62
N GLU A 89 20.61 -12.59 26.64
CA GLU A 89 20.93 -13.29 27.90
C GLU A 89 21.24 -14.78 27.70
N TYR A 90 20.56 -15.43 26.74
CA TYR A 90 20.88 -16.80 26.36
C TYR A 90 22.29 -16.90 25.76
N TRP A 91 22.61 -16.09 24.75
CA TRP A 91 23.92 -16.16 24.08
C TRP A 91 25.08 -15.70 24.96
N THR A 92 24.86 -14.78 25.91
CA THR A 92 25.90 -14.39 26.87
C THR A 92 26.24 -15.50 27.88
N SER A 93 25.31 -16.44 28.10
CA SER A 93 25.42 -17.45 29.16
C SER A 93 25.67 -18.86 28.61
N ALA A 94 25.23 -19.13 27.37
CA ALA A 94 25.44 -20.40 26.69
C ALA A 94 26.82 -20.46 26.02
N LYS A 95 27.42 -21.65 25.96
CA LYS A 95 28.64 -21.85 25.19
C LYS A 95 28.30 -21.86 23.69
N GLU A 96 28.99 -21.02 22.92
CA GLU A 96 28.85 -21.01 21.46
C GLU A 96 29.48 -22.29 20.86
N PRO A 97 28.75 -23.04 20.02
CA PRO A 97 29.34 -24.15 19.27
C PRO A 97 30.28 -23.63 18.17
N GLU A 98 31.17 -24.50 17.69
CA GLU A 98 32.01 -24.20 16.53
C GLU A 98 31.16 -23.86 15.30
N TYR A 99 31.50 -22.77 14.62
CA TYR A 99 30.74 -22.21 13.52
C TYR A 99 31.62 -22.11 12.27
N ASP A 100 31.33 -22.94 11.26
CA ASP A 100 31.87 -22.88 9.90
C ASP A 100 30.81 -23.36 8.90
N LEU A 101 30.06 -22.41 8.36
CA LEU A 101 28.92 -22.66 7.50
C LEU A 101 29.11 -22.01 6.13
N ASN A 102 29.09 -22.84 5.09
CA ASN A 102 29.10 -22.42 3.70
C ASN A 102 27.67 -22.38 3.16
N VAL A 103 27.30 -21.26 2.53
CA VAL A 103 25.97 -21.02 1.97
C VAL A 103 26.10 -20.57 0.51
N ASP A 104 25.56 -21.36 -0.40
CA ASP A 104 25.50 -21.08 -1.83
C ASP A 104 24.05 -20.72 -2.22
N ILE A 105 23.85 -19.52 -2.77
CA ILE A 105 22.55 -18.99 -3.20
C ILE A 105 22.50 -18.90 -4.72
N PHE A 106 21.60 -19.67 -5.33
CA PHE A 106 21.35 -19.67 -6.77
C PHE A 106 20.15 -18.77 -7.08
N LEU A 107 20.46 -17.60 -7.63
CA LEU A 107 19.48 -16.60 -8.03
C LEU A 107 19.07 -16.78 -9.51
N PRO A 108 17.79 -16.58 -9.84
CA PRO A 108 17.30 -16.65 -11.21
C PRO A 108 18.01 -15.60 -12.10
N GLY A 109 18.37 -15.99 -13.31
CA GLY A 109 19.07 -15.13 -14.27
C GLY A 109 20.57 -14.98 -14.05
N ARG A 110 21.15 -15.57 -12.99
CA ARG A 110 22.61 -15.62 -12.78
C ARG A 110 23.17 -17.00 -13.13
N SER A 111 24.33 -17.03 -13.77
CA SER A 111 25.03 -18.27 -14.15
C SER A 111 25.87 -18.87 -13.03
N LYS A 112 26.29 -18.05 -12.05
CA LYS A 112 27.08 -18.49 -10.88
C LYS A 112 26.30 -18.23 -9.59
N PRO A 113 26.41 -19.12 -8.57
CA PRO A 113 25.84 -18.88 -7.25
C PRO A 113 26.61 -17.78 -6.51
N ASP A 114 25.89 -17.05 -5.67
CA ASP A 114 26.49 -16.19 -4.66
C ASP A 114 26.92 -17.09 -3.49
N LYS A 115 28.23 -17.12 -3.19
CA LYS A 115 28.81 -17.98 -2.16
C LYS A 115 29.19 -17.16 -0.93
N TYR A 116 28.80 -17.63 0.24
CA TYR A 116 29.13 -17.03 1.53
C TYR A 116 29.69 -18.08 2.47
N ASN A 117 30.80 -17.75 3.14
CA ASN A 117 31.32 -18.52 4.27
C ASN A 117 31.09 -17.71 5.55
N PHE A 118 30.48 -18.35 6.53
CA PHE A 118 30.24 -17.81 7.85
C PHE A 118 31.06 -18.59 8.88
N ASN A 119 31.99 -17.92 9.55
CA ASN A 119 32.87 -18.49 10.56
C ASN A 119 32.84 -17.65 11.85
N ASN A 120 33.55 -18.06 12.90
CA ASN A 120 33.61 -17.34 14.18
C ASN A 120 34.06 -15.86 14.07
N ASP A 121 34.74 -15.47 12.99
CA ASP A 121 35.19 -14.10 12.79
C ASP A 121 34.11 -13.21 12.14
N ASN A 122 33.15 -13.82 11.44
CA ASN A 122 32.21 -13.08 10.58
C ASN A 122 30.74 -13.54 10.68
N HIS A 123 30.39 -14.45 11.60
CA HIS A 123 29.04 -15.00 11.76
C HIS A 123 27.99 -13.96 12.16
N TYR A 124 28.40 -12.83 12.75
CA TYR A 124 27.49 -11.70 13.02
C TYR A 124 27.24 -10.80 11.79
N ALA A 125 28.00 -10.96 10.69
CA ALA A 125 27.87 -10.13 9.51
C ALA A 125 26.70 -10.55 8.63
N THR A 126 25.82 -9.61 8.29
CA THR A 126 24.72 -9.87 7.34
C THR A 126 25.23 -9.82 5.90
N ARG A 127 24.84 -10.81 5.08
CA ARG A 127 25.11 -10.85 3.63
C ARG A 127 23.83 -10.59 2.85
N THR A 128 23.89 -9.75 1.81
CA THR A 128 22.71 -9.36 1.03
C THR A 128 22.95 -9.49 -0.47
N SER A 129 21.97 -10.07 -1.17
CA SER A 129 21.91 -10.10 -2.63
C SER A 129 20.57 -9.58 -3.12
N LYS A 130 20.58 -8.91 -4.28
CA LYS A 130 19.38 -8.31 -4.89
C LYS A 130 19.20 -8.81 -6.33
N ILE A 131 17.94 -9.01 -6.72
CA ILE A 131 17.49 -9.30 -8.09
C ILE A 131 16.33 -8.36 -8.44
N LYS A 132 16.12 -8.12 -9.74
CA LYS A 132 15.02 -7.25 -10.22
C LYS A 132 13.70 -8.00 -10.40
N ASP A 133 13.75 -9.33 -10.48
CA ASP A 133 12.57 -10.18 -10.65
C ASP A 133 11.94 -10.57 -9.30
N ILE A 134 10.60 -10.52 -9.22
CA ILE A 134 9.83 -11.03 -8.09
C ILE A 134 9.18 -12.39 -8.46
N ASN A 135 8.78 -13.17 -7.46
CA ASN A 135 8.08 -14.46 -7.63
C ASN A 135 8.84 -15.52 -8.45
N ARG A 136 10.16 -15.57 -8.30
CA ARG A 136 11.02 -16.59 -8.90
C ARG A 136 11.57 -17.51 -7.82
N ASN A 137 11.77 -18.78 -8.17
CA ASN A 137 12.33 -19.76 -7.25
C ASN A 137 13.83 -19.47 -7.04
N VAL A 138 14.26 -19.53 -5.78
CA VAL A 138 15.66 -19.40 -5.37
C VAL A 138 16.08 -20.74 -4.74
N LYS A 139 17.23 -21.27 -5.14
CA LYS A 139 17.79 -22.50 -4.55
C LYS A 139 18.93 -22.14 -3.61
N VAL A 140 18.89 -22.65 -2.39
CA VAL A 140 19.92 -22.41 -1.36
C VAL A 140 20.49 -23.75 -0.93
N THR A 141 21.81 -23.84 -0.90
CA THR A 141 22.54 -25.01 -0.41
C THR A 141 23.40 -24.57 0.77
N ALA A 142 23.29 -25.23 1.91
CA ALA A 142 24.11 -24.95 3.09
C ALA A 142 24.89 -26.21 3.49
N THR A 143 26.19 -26.06 3.77
CA THR A 143 27.09 -27.16 4.16
C THR A 143 28.04 -26.69 5.27
N GLY A 144 28.34 -27.59 6.22
CA GLY A 144 29.22 -27.28 7.36
C GLY A 144 28.47 -27.28 8.70
N THR A 145 29.07 -26.67 9.72
CA THR A 145 28.58 -26.60 11.10
C THR A 145 28.10 -25.19 11.42
N GLY A 146 26.85 -25.06 11.86
CA GLY A 146 26.27 -23.76 12.21
C GLY A 146 24.80 -23.66 11.83
N GLU A 147 24.18 -22.51 12.14
CA GLU A 147 22.77 -22.23 11.84
C GLU A 147 22.64 -20.82 11.26
N ALA A 148 22.33 -20.70 9.97
CA ALA A 148 22.04 -19.41 9.33
C ALA A 148 20.53 -19.22 9.11
N THR A 149 20.10 -17.95 9.17
CA THR A 149 18.74 -17.55 8.81
C THR A 149 18.76 -16.83 7.47
N LEU A 150 17.97 -17.32 6.51
CA LEU A 150 17.75 -16.66 5.22
C LEU A 150 16.40 -15.94 5.24
N THR A 151 16.38 -14.67 4.85
CA THR A 151 15.14 -13.89 4.72
C THR A 151 15.03 -13.34 3.31
N MET A 152 13.94 -13.71 2.61
CA MET A 152 13.64 -13.19 1.28
C MET A 152 12.60 -12.07 1.37
N VAL A 153 12.89 -10.93 0.76
CA VAL A 153 12.08 -9.72 0.83
C VAL A 153 11.78 -9.23 -0.58
N SER A 154 10.50 -9.13 -0.91
CA SER A 154 10.04 -8.55 -2.18
C SER A 154 9.42 -7.19 -1.91
N LEU A 155 10.01 -6.14 -2.46
CA LEU A 155 9.43 -4.80 -2.46
C LEU A 155 8.79 -4.53 -3.82
N TYR A 156 7.50 -4.22 -3.82
CA TYR A 156 6.75 -3.89 -5.03
C TYR A 156 5.66 -2.88 -4.72
N TYR A 157 5.31 -2.06 -5.71
CA TYR A 157 4.16 -1.18 -5.63
C TYR A 157 2.90 -1.96 -5.97
N ALA A 158 1.97 -2.05 -5.02
CA ALA A 158 0.64 -2.59 -5.23
C ALA A 158 -0.36 -1.45 -5.40
N LEU A 159 -1.38 -1.66 -6.23
CA LEU A 159 -2.52 -0.73 -6.26
C LEU A 159 -3.21 -0.74 -4.88
N PRO A 160 -3.43 0.42 -4.25
CA PRO A 160 -4.18 0.50 -3.01
C PRO A 160 -5.60 0.01 -3.28
N LYS A 161 -6.00 -1.08 -2.60
CA LYS A 161 -7.37 -1.60 -2.63
C LYS A 161 -7.92 -1.46 -1.22
N GLU A 162 -8.97 -0.63 -1.05
CA GLU A 162 -9.84 -0.79 0.12
C GLU A 162 -10.50 -2.17 0.00
N LYS A 163 -10.15 -3.09 0.87
CA LYS A 163 -10.90 -4.33 1.05
C LYS A 163 -11.96 -4.09 2.12
N GLU A 164 -13.15 -4.67 1.96
CA GLU A 164 -14.16 -4.66 3.02
C GLU A 164 -13.63 -5.25 4.35
N SER A 165 -12.60 -6.09 4.28
CA SER A 165 -11.88 -6.65 5.43
C SER A 165 -10.95 -5.68 6.16
N ASP A 166 -10.69 -4.48 5.64
CA ASP A 166 -9.66 -3.59 6.20
C ASP A 166 -10.14 -2.90 7.49
N CYS A 167 -11.45 -2.83 7.73
CA CYS A 167 -12.05 -2.13 8.88
C CYS A 167 -12.87 -3.05 9.79
N GLN A 168 -12.28 -4.19 10.17
CA GLN A 168 -12.93 -5.15 11.08
C GLN A 168 -13.03 -4.62 12.51
N ARG A 169 -11.97 -3.97 13.01
CA ARG A 169 -11.90 -3.47 14.41
C ARG A 169 -12.23 -2.01 14.59
N PHE A 170 -12.00 -1.18 13.59
CA PHE A 170 -12.29 0.25 13.69
C PHE A 170 -13.35 0.62 12.67
N ASN A 171 -14.25 1.51 13.07
CA ASN A 171 -15.07 2.28 12.14
C ASN A 171 -14.36 3.63 11.93
N LEU A 172 -13.89 3.86 10.71
CA LEU A 172 -13.15 5.06 10.31
C LEU A 172 -13.95 5.82 9.26
N SER A 173 -14.24 7.08 9.54
CA SER A 173 -14.83 8.04 8.61
C SER A 173 -13.86 9.18 8.38
N VAL A 174 -13.64 9.55 7.12
CA VAL A 174 -12.75 10.63 6.72
C VAL A 174 -13.50 11.54 5.78
N GLN A 175 -13.58 12.82 6.14
CA GLN A 175 -14.31 13.83 5.40
C GLN A 175 -13.44 15.06 5.23
N LEU A 176 -13.51 15.67 4.05
CA LEU A 176 -12.77 16.87 3.72
C LEU A 176 -13.74 17.97 3.34
N PHE A 177 -13.76 19.05 4.10
CA PHE A 177 -14.66 20.18 3.90
C PHE A 177 -13.90 21.40 3.39
N PRO A 178 -14.40 22.10 2.36
CA PRO A 178 -13.82 23.37 1.94
C PRO A 178 -14.08 24.45 3.00
N GLU A 179 -13.04 25.17 3.43
CA GLU A 179 -13.17 26.30 4.38
C GLU A 179 -12.88 27.63 3.70
N LYS A 180 -11.80 27.67 2.91
CA LYS A 180 -11.40 28.84 2.11
C LYS A 180 -10.93 28.39 0.73
N MET A 181 -11.46 29.00 -0.31
CA MET A 181 -11.19 28.64 -1.71
C MET A 181 -10.76 29.86 -2.51
N ASP A 182 -9.61 30.44 -2.14
CA ASP A 182 -9.01 31.53 -2.90
C ASP A 182 -8.23 30.95 -4.10
N GLU A 183 -7.98 31.79 -5.12
CA GLU A 183 -7.17 31.38 -6.26
C GLU A 183 -5.76 30.98 -5.83
N ASP A 184 -5.17 31.64 -4.83
CA ASP A 184 -3.79 31.41 -4.37
C ASP A 184 -3.66 30.48 -3.17
N GLU A 185 -4.70 30.37 -2.34
CA GLU A 185 -4.69 29.53 -1.14
C GLU A 185 -6.01 28.76 -0.98
N LYS A 186 -5.92 27.44 -1.01
CA LYS A 186 -7.04 26.55 -0.67
C LYS A 186 -6.83 25.97 0.72
N ILE A 187 -7.80 26.19 1.60
CA ILE A 187 -7.84 25.66 2.96
C ILE A 187 -9.01 24.68 3.07
N TYR A 188 -8.69 23.47 3.52
CA TYR A 188 -9.68 22.45 3.79
C TYR A 188 -9.63 22.05 5.27
N LYS A 189 -10.79 21.76 5.83
CA LYS A 189 -10.95 21.18 7.16
C LYS A 189 -11.06 19.66 7.02
N LEU A 190 -10.04 18.94 7.48
CA LEU A 190 -10.01 17.49 7.50
C LEU A 190 -10.64 17.01 8.81
N LYS A 191 -11.76 16.29 8.71
CA LYS A 191 -12.47 15.68 9.84
C LYS A 191 -12.32 14.17 9.78
N ILE A 192 -11.81 13.60 10.87
CA ILE A 192 -11.58 12.16 11.03
C ILE A 192 -12.39 11.70 12.24
N GLU A 193 -13.21 10.67 12.06
CA GLU A 193 -13.95 10.04 13.16
C GLU A 193 -13.53 8.59 13.29
N VAL A 194 -13.17 8.19 14.51
CA VAL A 194 -12.71 6.83 14.83
C VAL A 194 -13.55 6.25 15.95
N LEU A 195 -14.05 5.03 15.78
CA LEU A 195 -14.75 4.27 16.81
C LEU A 195 -14.21 2.84 16.83
N ASN A 196 -13.97 2.30 18.03
CA ASN A 196 -13.68 0.87 18.18
C ASN A 196 -14.97 0.05 18.00
N LYS A 197 -14.93 -1.00 17.19
CA LYS A 197 -16.08 -1.88 16.90
C LYS A 197 -16.22 -3.03 17.89
N ASP A 198 -15.26 -3.19 18.80
CA ASP A 198 -15.39 -4.13 19.92
C ASP A 198 -16.62 -3.77 20.77
N ARG A 199 -17.28 -4.77 21.36
CA ARG A 199 -18.48 -4.56 22.18
C ARG A 199 -18.18 -4.46 23.66
N GLU A 200 -17.02 -4.94 24.09
CA GLU A 200 -16.73 -5.16 25.51
C GLU A 200 -15.68 -4.21 26.06
N SER A 201 -14.80 -3.66 25.22
CA SER A 201 -13.68 -2.86 25.68
C SER A 201 -13.26 -1.74 24.72
N ASN A 202 -12.67 -0.69 25.27
CA ASN A 202 -12.00 0.34 24.49
C ASN A 202 -10.70 -0.21 23.91
N ALA A 203 -10.31 0.26 22.72
CA ALA A 203 -8.99 -0.06 22.20
C ALA A 203 -7.94 0.69 23.04
N SER A 204 -6.78 0.06 23.23
CA SER A 204 -5.65 0.69 23.93
C SER A 204 -5.01 1.78 23.04
N MET A 205 -3.77 2.18 23.37
CA MET A 205 -3.05 3.23 22.64
C MET A 205 -3.07 2.95 21.13
N SER A 206 -3.65 3.88 20.39
CA SER A 206 -3.88 3.74 18.94
C SER A 206 -3.18 4.86 18.19
N ILE A 207 -2.79 4.58 16.95
CA ILE A 207 -2.08 5.49 16.07
C ILE A 207 -2.95 5.78 14.86
N LEU A 208 -3.05 7.06 14.54
CA LEU A 208 -3.57 7.56 13.28
C LEU A 208 -2.38 8.01 12.42
N ASP A 209 -2.19 7.32 11.30
CA ASP A 209 -1.20 7.69 10.29
C ASP A 209 -1.94 8.32 9.09
N ILE A 210 -1.74 9.62 8.94
CA ILE A 210 -2.45 10.49 7.99
C ILE A 210 -1.46 10.92 6.92
N GLY A 211 -1.56 10.33 5.73
CA GLY A 211 -0.88 10.85 4.55
C GLY A 211 -1.48 12.20 4.15
N LEU A 212 -0.65 13.14 3.75
CA LEU A 212 -1.08 14.43 3.20
C LEU A 212 -1.08 14.39 1.68
N LEU A 213 -2.03 15.13 1.10
CA LEU A 213 -2.09 15.36 -0.35
C LEU A 213 -0.82 16.10 -0.81
N THR A 214 -0.32 15.81 -2.01
CA THR A 214 0.90 16.45 -2.53
C THR A 214 0.73 17.96 -2.60
N GLY A 215 1.67 18.71 -2.02
CA GLY A 215 1.61 20.17 -1.95
C GLY A 215 0.79 20.74 -0.79
N PHE A 216 0.22 19.89 0.07
CA PHE A 216 -0.51 20.30 1.27
C PHE A 216 0.37 20.23 2.52
N THR A 217 0.07 21.12 3.46
CA THR A 217 0.68 21.18 4.80
C THR A 217 -0.40 21.32 5.87
N VAL A 218 -0.16 20.84 7.08
CA VAL A 218 -1.11 20.95 8.18
C VAL A 218 -0.96 22.26 8.94
N ASN A 219 -2.09 22.74 9.49
CA ASN A 219 -2.08 23.80 10.47
C ASN A 219 -1.62 23.25 11.83
N THR A 220 -0.43 23.68 12.27
CA THR A 220 0.17 23.21 13.52
C THR A 220 -0.49 23.77 14.77
N ASP A 221 -1.20 24.90 14.66
CA ASP A 221 -1.89 25.53 15.80
C ASP A 221 -3.12 24.71 16.18
N ASP A 222 -3.89 24.23 15.19
CA ASP A 222 -5.03 23.34 15.40
C ASP A 222 -4.59 22.03 16.10
N LEU A 223 -3.50 21.41 15.63
CA LEU A 223 -2.93 20.20 16.27
C LEU A 223 -2.38 20.48 17.67
N SER A 224 -1.81 21.66 17.89
CA SER A 224 -1.34 22.09 19.21
C SER A 224 -2.49 22.26 20.19
N LEU A 225 -3.64 22.79 19.74
CA LEU A 225 -4.85 22.92 20.55
C LEU A 225 -5.42 21.55 20.93
N LEU A 226 -5.43 20.59 20.01
CA LEU A 226 -5.90 19.22 20.29
C LEU A 226 -5.00 18.46 21.29
N SER A 227 -3.69 18.78 21.33
CA SER A 227 -2.72 18.08 22.17
C SER A 227 -2.42 18.75 23.51
N LYS A 228 -2.43 20.09 23.55
CA LYS A 228 -2.07 20.91 24.73
C LYS A 228 -3.24 21.72 25.29
N GLY A 229 -4.40 21.69 24.64
CA GLY A 229 -5.59 22.41 25.09
C GLY A 229 -6.20 21.84 26.36
N ARG A 230 -7.18 22.56 26.92
CA ARG A 230 -7.90 22.16 28.15
C ARG A 230 -8.69 20.86 27.98
N ALA A 231 -9.17 20.60 26.76
CA ALA A 231 -9.83 19.35 26.37
C ALA A 231 -8.91 18.58 25.42
N ARG A 232 -7.87 17.95 25.99
CA ARG A 232 -6.89 17.18 25.22
C ARG A 232 -7.55 15.92 24.63
N THR A 233 -7.65 15.89 23.31
CA THR A 233 -8.16 14.73 22.55
C THR A 233 -7.01 13.83 22.10
N ILE A 234 -5.86 14.41 21.76
CA ILE A 234 -4.70 13.65 21.25
C ILE A 234 -3.55 13.69 22.24
N SER A 235 -2.81 12.59 22.37
CA SER A 235 -1.70 12.52 23.31
C SER A 235 -0.44 13.18 22.74
N LYS A 236 -0.10 12.87 21.48
CA LYS A 236 1.05 13.46 20.80
C LYS A 236 0.76 13.52 19.30
N TYR A 237 1.45 14.41 18.59
CA TYR A 237 1.50 14.38 17.15
C TYR A 237 2.93 14.60 16.64
N THR A 238 3.21 14.09 15.45
CA THR A 238 4.46 14.30 14.72
C THR A 238 4.11 14.65 13.28
N VAL A 239 4.62 15.78 12.79
CA VAL A 239 4.45 16.20 11.39
C VAL A 239 5.72 15.85 10.62
N ASN A 240 5.56 15.24 9.45
CA ASN A 240 6.64 14.84 8.54
C ASN A 240 7.77 14.09 9.27
N PRO A 241 7.47 12.92 9.87
CA PRO A 241 8.49 12.10 10.50
C PRO A 241 9.56 11.72 9.47
N ALA A 242 10.83 11.71 9.89
CA ALA A 242 11.98 11.50 8.99
C ALA A 242 11.96 10.18 8.19
N GLN A 243 11.11 9.23 8.58
CA GLN A 243 10.96 7.92 7.95
C GLN A 243 9.88 7.88 6.86
N SER A 244 9.08 8.93 6.69
CA SER A 244 8.03 8.99 5.68
C SER A 244 8.57 9.53 4.35
N GLU A 245 8.39 8.75 3.28
CA GLU A 245 8.73 9.18 1.91
C GLU A 245 7.81 10.30 1.38
N ARG A 246 6.62 10.43 1.98
CA ARG A 246 5.62 11.44 1.66
C ARG A 246 5.30 12.29 2.88
N SER A 247 4.81 13.50 2.65
CA SER A 247 4.29 14.39 3.69
C SER A 247 3.18 13.66 4.47
N SER A 248 3.31 13.55 5.79
CA SER A 248 2.41 12.77 6.64
C SER A 248 2.33 13.35 8.05
N VAL A 249 1.25 13.02 8.78
CA VAL A 249 1.08 13.35 10.18
C VAL A 249 0.73 12.09 10.95
N ILE A 250 1.49 11.82 12.01
CA ILE A 250 1.21 10.74 12.93
C ILE A 250 0.60 11.33 14.19
N ILE A 251 -0.59 10.86 14.57
CA ILE A 251 -1.29 11.25 15.79
C ILE A 251 -1.39 10.03 16.71
N TYR A 252 -1.10 10.24 17.99
CA TYR A 252 -1.20 9.23 19.04
C TYR A 252 -2.46 9.49 19.87
N LEU A 253 -3.25 8.45 20.07
CA LEU A 253 -4.45 8.43 20.91
C LEU A 253 -4.20 7.50 22.09
N ASP A 254 -4.53 7.95 23.31
CA ASP A 254 -4.33 7.13 24.52
C ASP A 254 -5.26 5.91 24.56
N LYS A 255 -6.46 6.06 24.00
CA LYS A 255 -7.48 5.02 23.82
C LYS A 255 -8.38 5.38 22.64
N VAL A 256 -9.16 4.42 22.16
CA VAL A 256 -10.30 4.69 21.27
C VAL A 256 -11.54 4.07 21.89
N SER A 257 -12.55 4.91 22.12
CA SER A 257 -13.82 4.47 22.72
C SER A 257 -14.56 3.46 21.82
N HIS A 258 -15.25 2.51 22.45
CA HIS A 258 -16.17 1.59 21.78
C HIS A 258 -17.63 2.05 21.79
N THR A 259 -17.95 3.14 22.51
CA THR A 259 -19.32 3.64 22.67
C THR A 259 -19.58 4.96 21.95
N GLN A 260 -18.57 5.82 21.85
CA GLN A 260 -18.69 7.15 21.24
C GLN A 260 -17.55 7.38 20.24
N PRO A 261 -17.83 7.87 19.03
CA PRO A 261 -16.78 8.18 18.06
C PRO A 261 -15.90 9.32 18.58
N GLU A 262 -14.58 9.14 18.46
CA GLU A 262 -13.63 10.22 18.69
C GLU A 262 -13.45 11.02 17.41
N GLU A 263 -13.76 12.32 17.47
CA GLU A 263 -13.61 13.25 16.36
C GLU A 263 -12.30 14.04 16.48
N ILE A 264 -11.51 14.01 15.41
CA ILE A 264 -10.25 14.75 15.28
C ILE A 264 -10.34 15.59 14.03
N THR A 265 -10.26 16.90 14.21
CA THR A 265 -10.49 17.86 13.13
C THR A 265 -9.45 18.96 13.14
N PHE A 266 -8.80 19.18 11.99
CA PHE A 266 -7.78 20.23 11.81
C PHE A 266 -7.72 20.70 10.35
N ARG A 267 -7.14 21.89 10.13
CA ARG A 267 -7.01 22.47 8.79
C ARG A 267 -5.77 22.01 8.06
N ILE A 268 -5.89 21.86 6.75
CA ILE A 268 -4.80 21.61 5.80
C ILE A 268 -4.80 22.71 4.73
N HIS A 269 -3.62 23.21 4.42
CA HIS A 269 -3.38 24.33 3.51
C HIS A 269 -2.62 23.84 2.28
N GLN A 270 -3.12 24.20 1.10
CA GLN A 270 -2.40 23.98 -0.15
C GLN A 270 -1.32 25.05 -0.32
N LYS A 271 -0.04 24.67 -0.17
CA LYS A 271 1.10 25.56 -0.41
C LYS A 271 1.61 25.50 -1.84
N LEU A 272 1.44 24.36 -2.51
CA LEU A 272 1.87 24.14 -3.89
C LEU A 272 0.69 23.67 -4.73
N LYS A 273 0.45 24.34 -5.85
CA LYS A 273 -0.54 23.93 -6.85
C LYS A 273 0.05 22.77 -7.65
N VAL A 274 -0.64 21.63 -7.65
CA VAL A 274 -0.24 20.41 -8.37
C VAL A 274 -1.31 20.13 -9.43
N GLY A 275 -0.88 19.76 -10.63
CA GLY A 275 -1.81 19.54 -11.76
C GLY A 275 -2.75 18.36 -11.56
N VAL A 276 -2.23 17.21 -11.14
CA VAL A 276 -3.02 16.01 -10.82
C VAL A 276 -2.78 15.63 -9.37
N LEU A 277 -3.79 15.86 -8.53
CA LEU A 277 -3.72 15.53 -7.11
C LEU A 277 -4.01 14.04 -6.92
N GLN A 278 -3.07 13.32 -6.30
CA GLN A 278 -3.28 11.93 -5.89
C GLN A 278 -4.08 11.89 -4.59
N PRO A 279 -5.02 10.95 -4.40
CA PRO A 279 -5.66 10.74 -3.11
C PRO A 279 -4.64 10.42 -2.02
N ALA A 280 -4.94 10.84 -0.80
CA ALA A 280 -4.16 10.52 0.37
C ALA A 280 -4.93 9.55 1.27
N ALA A 281 -4.20 8.80 2.09
CA ALA A 281 -4.77 7.77 2.96
C ALA A 281 -4.71 8.21 4.42
N VAL A 282 -5.74 7.87 5.18
CA VAL A 282 -5.73 7.84 6.65
C VAL A 282 -5.83 6.39 7.07
N SER A 283 -4.94 5.97 7.96
CA SER A 283 -4.96 4.63 8.52
C SER A 283 -5.00 4.68 10.05
N VAL A 284 -5.77 3.79 10.65
CA VAL A 284 -5.85 3.65 12.10
C VAL A 284 -5.51 2.23 12.54
N TYR A 285 -4.77 2.15 13.65
CA TYR A 285 -4.35 0.89 14.23
C TYR A 285 -3.96 0.99 15.70
N GLU A 286 -4.05 -0.12 16.41
CA GLU A 286 -3.62 -0.24 17.80
C GLU A 286 -2.11 -0.51 17.90
N TYR A 287 -1.38 0.26 18.70
CA TYR A 287 0.09 0.21 18.77
C TYR A 287 0.65 -1.17 19.14
N ASN A 288 0.03 -1.84 20.11
CA ASN A 288 0.51 -3.12 20.62
C ASN A 288 0.13 -4.31 19.72
N ASN A 289 -0.85 -4.12 18.83
CA ASN A 289 -1.47 -5.21 18.08
C ASN A 289 -1.50 -4.95 16.55
N HIS A 290 -0.85 -3.89 16.09
CA HIS A 290 -0.80 -3.42 14.70
C HIS A 290 -0.30 -4.44 13.67
N GLN A 291 0.40 -5.49 14.13
CA GLN A 291 1.12 -6.43 13.29
C GLN A 291 0.89 -7.89 13.69
N SER A 292 -0.21 -8.22 14.34
CA SER A 292 -0.71 -9.61 14.30
C SER A 292 -1.14 -9.92 12.86
N SER A 293 -0.74 -11.07 12.32
CA SER A 293 -0.89 -11.43 10.89
C SER A 293 -2.32 -11.47 10.36
N ASN A 294 -3.32 -11.25 11.21
CA ASN A 294 -4.75 -11.30 10.89
C ASN A 294 -5.49 -9.96 11.11
N GLN A 295 -4.82 -8.85 11.46
CA GLN A 295 -5.50 -7.58 11.73
C GLN A 295 -4.95 -6.46 10.86
N THR A 296 -5.72 -6.19 9.81
CA THR A 296 -5.54 -5.13 8.81
C THR A 296 -5.72 -3.75 9.45
N HIS A 297 -4.91 -2.80 8.99
CA HIS A 297 -5.10 -1.39 9.31
C HIS A 297 -6.39 -0.96 8.64
N CYS A 298 -7.23 -0.20 9.35
CA CYS A 298 -8.39 0.39 8.69
C CYS A 298 -7.92 1.61 7.93
N VAL A 299 -7.90 1.50 6.60
CA VAL A 299 -7.42 2.54 5.69
C VAL A 299 -8.61 3.14 4.95
N LYS A 300 -8.69 4.47 4.94
CA LYS A 300 -9.64 5.23 4.14
C LYS A 300 -8.93 6.31 3.35
N PHE A 301 -9.34 6.49 2.09
CA PHE A 301 -8.79 7.54 1.25
C PHE A 301 -9.63 8.81 1.30
N TYR A 302 -8.99 9.95 1.07
CA TYR A 302 -9.67 11.23 0.91
C TYR A 302 -9.08 12.05 -0.24
N HIS A 303 -9.94 12.82 -0.89
CA HIS A 303 -9.59 13.72 -2.00
C HIS A 303 -10.63 14.83 -2.10
N PRO A 304 -10.26 16.10 -2.38
CA PRO A 304 -11.20 17.22 -2.46
C PRO A 304 -12.33 17.04 -3.47
N GLU A 305 -12.00 16.55 -4.66
CA GLU A 305 -12.95 16.46 -5.79
C GLU A 305 -13.58 15.07 -5.97
N ARG A 306 -13.11 14.05 -5.24
CA ARG A 306 -13.52 12.65 -5.46
C ARG A 306 -14.26 12.13 -4.24
N ARG A 307 -15.44 11.53 -4.48
CA ARG A 307 -16.24 10.91 -3.42
C ARG A 307 -15.44 9.78 -2.76
N GLY A 308 -15.19 9.90 -1.45
CA GLY A 308 -14.44 8.91 -0.67
C GLY A 308 -12.97 8.74 -1.07
N GLY A 309 -12.36 9.73 -1.73
CA GLY A 309 -10.94 9.67 -2.10
C GLY A 309 -10.55 8.54 -3.05
N GLN A 310 -11.51 7.98 -3.79
CA GLN A 310 -11.25 6.83 -4.63
C GLN A 310 -10.19 7.14 -5.70
N LEU A 311 -9.27 6.20 -5.88
CA LEU A 311 -8.36 6.23 -7.03
C LEU A 311 -9.19 6.18 -8.30
N LEU A 312 -8.82 7.01 -9.28
CA LEU A 312 -9.40 6.89 -10.60
C LEU A 312 -8.99 5.53 -11.16
N ARG A 313 -9.97 4.72 -11.51
CA ARG A 313 -9.78 3.40 -12.07
C ARG A 313 -10.54 3.31 -13.37
N LEU A 314 -9.86 2.83 -14.40
CA LEU A 314 -10.50 2.38 -15.61
C LEU A 314 -10.80 0.89 -15.43
N CYS A 315 -12.01 0.59 -14.99
CA CYS A 315 -12.47 -0.78 -14.82
C CYS A 315 -13.09 -1.31 -16.12
N ARG A 316 -12.64 -2.49 -16.54
CA ARG A 316 -13.18 -3.28 -17.64
C ARG A 316 -13.58 -4.63 -17.06
N ASN A 317 -14.88 -4.84 -16.83
CA ASN A 317 -15.37 -5.98 -16.05
C ASN A 317 -14.63 -6.04 -14.67
N ASP A 318 -13.93 -7.12 -14.38
CA ASP A 318 -13.19 -7.33 -13.12
C ASP A 318 -11.73 -6.84 -13.17
N GLN A 319 -11.24 -6.35 -14.32
CA GLN A 319 -9.88 -5.84 -14.47
C GLN A 319 -9.88 -4.30 -14.43
N CYS A 320 -9.30 -3.73 -13.38
CA CYS A 320 -9.15 -2.29 -13.24
C CYS A 320 -7.69 -1.87 -13.38
N GLU A 321 -7.43 -0.92 -14.26
CA GLU A 321 -6.14 -0.23 -14.36
C GLU A 321 -6.20 1.13 -13.66
N CYS A 322 -5.06 1.59 -13.12
CA CYS A 322 -4.96 2.92 -12.53
C CYS A 322 -5.09 3.97 -13.62
N ALA A 323 -5.95 4.96 -13.39
CA ALA A 323 -6.34 5.97 -14.38
C ALA A 323 -5.95 7.39 -13.90
N GLU A 324 -4.72 7.54 -13.42
CA GLU A 324 -4.14 8.85 -13.08
C GLU A 324 -3.31 9.41 -14.25
N GLU A 325 -3.83 9.25 -15.47
CA GLU A 325 -3.26 9.89 -16.65
C GLU A 325 -3.93 11.24 -16.91
N ASN A 326 -3.21 12.15 -17.59
CA ASN A 326 -3.82 13.39 -18.06
C ASN A 326 -4.92 13.10 -19.09
N CYS A 327 -5.90 14.00 -19.17
CA CYS A 327 -6.96 13.92 -20.17
C CYS A 327 -6.47 14.26 -21.59
N SER A 328 -7.00 13.58 -22.60
CA SER A 328 -7.01 14.13 -23.95
C SER A 328 -7.90 15.37 -24.01
N MET A 329 -7.42 16.41 -24.68
CA MET A 329 -8.17 17.65 -24.88
C MET A 329 -8.65 17.74 -26.32
N GLN A 330 -9.94 18.04 -26.49
CA GLN A 330 -10.49 18.27 -27.82
C GLN A 330 -9.84 19.50 -28.47
N LYS A 331 -9.33 19.35 -29.68
CA LYS A 331 -8.79 20.45 -30.48
C LYS A 331 -9.96 21.28 -31.03
N LYS A 332 -10.09 22.51 -30.52
CA LYS A 332 -11.09 23.50 -30.94
C LYS A 332 -10.50 24.68 -31.76
N GLY A 333 -9.18 24.72 -31.95
CA GLY A 333 -8.48 25.74 -32.72
C GLY A 333 -8.38 25.41 -34.22
N ASN A 334 -7.88 26.36 -35.01
CA ASN A 334 -7.67 26.16 -36.45
C ASN A 334 -6.39 25.33 -36.69
N VAL A 335 -6.54 24.01 -36.76
CA VAL A 335 -5.44 23.07 -37.02
C VAL A 335 -5.20 22.98 -38.54
N SER A 336 -3.94 23.06 -38.98
CA SER A 336 -3.59 22.90 -40.41
C SER A 336 -3.59 21.42 -40.84
N ASN A 337 -3.80 21.16 -42.14
CA ASN A 337 -3.71 19.80 -42.67
C ASN A 337 -2.32 19.19 -42.50
N ASP A 338 -1.26 20.00 -42.57
CA ASP A 338 0.12 19.52 -42.35
C ASP A 338 0.31 19.00 -40.93
N GLN A 339 -0.27 19.66 -39.92
CA GLN A 339 -0.22 19.20 -38.53
C GLN A 339 -0.99 17.89 -38.34
N ARG A 340 -2.17 17.75 -38.98
CA ARG A 340 -2.96 16.50 -38.93
C ARG A 340 -2.19 15.34 -39.57
N THR A 341 -1.58 15.57 -40.74
CA THR A 341 -0.80 14.56 -41.46
C THR A 341 0.46 14.16 -40.68
N ALA A 342 1.20 15.12 -40.14
CA ALA A 342 2.37 14.85 -39.32
C ALA A 342 2.02 14.01 -38.08
N LYS A 343 0.90 14.32 -37.42
CA LYS A 343 0.42 13.55 -36.27
C LYS A 343 -0.01 12.13 -36.68
N ALA A 344 -0.80 11.99 -37.74
CA ALA A 344 -1.24 10.69 -38.25
C ALA A 344 -0.07 9.77 -38.65
N CYS A 345 1.06 10.35 -39.07
CA CYS A 345 2.28 9.66 -39.46
C CYS A 345 3.31 9.51 -38.32
N GLU A 346 2.97 9.87 -37.08
CA GLU A 346 3.91 9.77 -35.94
C GLU A 346 4.24 8.30 -35.61
N THR A 347 5.54 7.98 -35.57
CA THR A 347 6.06 6.62 -35.35
C THR A 347 6.97 6.47 -34.14
N GLN A 348 7.16 7.54 -33.35
CA GLN A 348 7.99 7.49 -32.15
C GLN A 348 7.49 6.41 -31.19
N VAL A 349 8.41 5.66 -30.58
CA VAL A 349 8.12 4.46 -29.76
C VAL A 349 7.01 4.69 -28.72
N ASN A 350 6.94 5.89 -28.13
CA ASN A 350 5.98 6.21 -27.08
C ASN A 350 4.71 6.94 -27.56
N SER A 351 4.70 7.51 -28.77
CA SER A 351 3.60 8.34 -29.31
C SER A 351 3.13 7.93 -30.70
N LYS A 352 3.44 6.69 -31.10
CA LYS A 352 3.00 6.09 -32.35
C LYS A 352 1.47 6.16 -32.50
N ILE A 353 1.01 6.73 -33.62
CA ILE A 353 -0.39 6.70 -34.00
C ILE A 353 -0.61 5.48 -34.89
N ASP A 354 -1.40 4.53 -34.42
CA ASP A 354 -1.69 3.30 -35.16
C ASP A 354 -2.99 3.38 -35.95
N PHE A 355 -3.99 4.14 -35.48
CA PHE A 355 -5.27 4.27 -36.16
C PHE A 355 -5.73 5.73 -36.28
N VAL A 356 -6.50 6.00 -37.34
CA VAL A 356 -7.14 7.31 -37.61
C VAL A 356 -8.53 7.06 -38.16
N TYR A 357 -9.56 7.44 -37.39
CA TYR A 357 -10.96 7.20 -37.72
C TYR A 357 -11.78 8.47 -37.68
N LYS A 358 -12.73 8.57 -38.61
CA LYS A 358 -13.86 9.51 -38.55
C LYS A 358 -15.02 8.79 -37.91
N VAL A 359 -15.50 9.28 -36.77
CA VAL A 359 -16.53 8.61 -35.97
C VAL A 359 -17.69 9.55 -35.69
N ARG A 360 -18.89 9.00 -35.54
CA ARG A 360 -20.06 9.72 -35.01
C ARG A 360 -20.40 9.19 -33.62
N LEU A 361 -20.62 10.09 -32.66
CA LEU A 361 -21.08 9.68 -31.34
C LEU A 361 -22.58 9.38 -31.39
N ASP A 362 -22.98 8.13 -31.17
CA ASP A 362 -24.39 7.73 -31.19
C ASP A 362 -25.01 7.83 -29.79
N ASN A 363 -24.32 7.35 -28.75
CA ASN A 363 -24.81 7.36 -27.38
C ASN A 363 -23.71 7.65 -26.34
N PHE A 364 -24.11 8.15 -25.19
CA PHE A 364 -23.25 8.41 -24.04
C PHE A 364 -23.91 7.88 -22.76
N THR A 365 -23.14 7.10 -21.98
CA THR A 365 -23.56 6.57 -20.68
C THR A 365 -22.59 7.06 -19.60
N ASP A 366 -23.12 7.77 -18.61
CA ASP A 366 -22.37 8.21 -17.42
C ASP A 366 -22.06 7.00 -16.53
N GLY A 367 -20.79 6.83 -16.16
CA GLY A 367 -20.37 5.82 -15.21
C GLY A 367 -19.76 6.40 -13.93
N LEU A 368 -19.72 5.58 -12.88
CA LEU A 368 -19.19 5.99 -11.57
C LEU A 368 -17.70 6.37 -11.64
N SER A 369 -16.91 5.64 -12.45
CA SER A 369 -15.47 5.88 -12.65
C SER A 369 -15.09 6.14 -14.11
N THR A 370 -15.77 5.45 -15.04
CA THR A 370 -15.49 5.46 -16.47
C THR A 370 -16.73 5.87 -17.24
N ASP A 371 -16.60 6.87 -18.09
CA ASP A 371 -17.63 7.28 -19.04
C ASP A 371 -17.55 6.41 -20.31
N ILE A 372 -18.71 6.02 -20.83
CA ILE A 372 -18.83 5.13 -21.98
C ILE A 372 -19.45 5.89 -23.14
N TYR A 373 -18.71 5.98 -24.24
CA TYR A 373 -19.10 6.63 -25.49
C TYR A 373 -19.30 5.56 -26.56
N THR A 374 -20.54 5.38 -27.00
CA THR A 374 -20.85 4.46 -28.09
C THR A 374 -20.78 5.23 -29.40
N VAL A 375 -19.81 4.87 -30.25
CA VAL A 375 -19.56 5.57 -31.51
C VAL A 375 -19.75 4.65 -32.71
N HIS A 376 -20.12 5.23 -33.84
CA HIS A 376 -20.16 4.58 -35.14
C HIS A 376 -18.95 5.02 -35.97
N VAL A 377 -18.17 4.06 -36.49
CA VAL A 377 -17.01 4.38 -37.34
C VAL A 377 -17.50 4.61 -38.77
N LEU A 378 -17.47 5.86 -39.22
CA LEU A 378 -17.93 6.25 -40.56
C LEU A 378 -16.87 5.98 -41.62
N GLU A 379 -15.61 6.33 -41.32
CA GLU A 379 -14.51 6.26 -42.28
C GLU A 379 -13.23 5.84 -41.58
N VAL A 380 -12.47 4.97 -42.24
CA VAL A 380 -11.16 4.48 -41.78
C VAL A 380 -10.08 5.09 -42.66
N ILE A 381 -9.42 6.13 -42.15
CA ILE A 381 -8.35 6.85 -42.87
C ILE A 381 -7.02 6.09 -42.72
N LYS A 382 -6.76 5.58 -41.51
CA LYS A 382 -5.62 4.71 -41.20
C LYS A 382 -6.10 3.52 -40.37
N GLN A 383 -5.92 2.32 -40.89
CA GLN A 383 -6.33 1.10 -40.21
C GLN A 383 -5.34 0.71 -39.12
N GLY A 384 -5.85 0.41 -37.92
CA GLY A 384 -5.05 -0.08 -36.80
C GLY A 384 -4.64 -1.55 -36.94
N SER A 385 -3.65 -1.96 -36.14
CA SER A 385 -3.15 -3.34 -36.10
C SER A 385 -4.05 -4.33 -35.36
N ASN A 386 -4.84 -3.86 -34.38
CA ASN A 386 -5.59 -4.73 -33.46
C ASN A 386 -7.03 -4.98 -33.92
N ASP A 387 -7.75 -3.92 -34.34
CA ASP A 387 -9.13 -4.02 -34.82
C ASP A 387 -9.18 -3.89 -36.35
N VAL A 388 -9.40 -5.02 -37.02
CA VAL A 388 -9.40 -5.13 -38.49
C VAL A 388 -10.82 -4.95 -39.03
N GLY A 389 -10.99 -4.03 -39.98
CA GLY A 389 -12.28 -3.69 -40.59
C GLY A 389 -13.32 -3.07 -39.62
N PRO A 390 -13.01 -1.95 -38.95
CA PRO A 390 -13.95 -1.27 -38.06
C PRO A 390 -14.99 -0.40 -38.80
N MET A 391 -14.82 -0.15 -40.11
CA MET A 391 -15.71 0.70 -40.91
C MET A 391 -17.16 0.20 -40.87
N GLY A 392 -18.11 1.11 -40.60
CA GLY A 392 -19.54 0.81 -40.51
C GLY A 392 -19.96 0.06 -39.24
N LYS A 393 -19.03 -0.22 -38.31
CA LYS A 393 -19.33 -0.92 -37.06
C LYS A 393 -19.42 0.05 -35.90
N GLN A 394 -20.18 -0.35 -34.89
CA GLN A 394 -20.24 0.34 -33.61
C GLN A 394 -19.05 -0.08 -32.74
N ARG A 395 -18.48 0.89 -32.03
CA ARG A 395 -17.34 0.73 -31.12
C ARG A 395 -17.59 1.49 -29.83
N THR A 396 -16.96 1.02 -28.77
CA THR A 396 -17.06 1.64 -27.45
C THR A 396 -15.77 2.36 -27.13
N PHE A 397 -15.87 3.64 -26.84
CA PHE A 397 -14.78 4.48 -26.37
C PHE A 397 -14.99 4.75 -24.88
N LEU A 398 -13.92 4.60 -24.10
CA LEU A 398 -13.90 4.79 -22.67
C LEU A 398 -13.09 6.03 -22.35
N SER A 399 -13.61 6.88 -21.48
CA SER A 399 -12.87 8.01 -20.93
C SER A 399 -13.04 8.07 -19.42
N TYR A 400 -12.13 8.78 -18.76
CA TYR A 400 -12.28 9.11 -17.37
C TYR A 400 -13.36 10.18 -17.17
N ARG A 401 -14.12 10.06 -16.08
CA ARG A 401 -15.18 11.01 -15.71
C ARG A 401 -14.70 12.45 -15.60
N HIS A 402 -13.50 12.66 -15.05
CA HIS A 402 -12.91 14.00 -14.88
C HIS A 402 -12.51 14.65 -16.23
N CYS A 403 -12.37 13.86 -17.30
CA CYS A 403 -12.05 14.36 -18.64
C CYS A 403 -13.26 14.82 -19.44
N ARG A 404 -14.48 14.63 -18.92
CA ARG A 404 -15.73 14.96 -19.63
C ARG A 404 -15.75 16.41 -20.14
N ALA A 405 -15.34 17.35 -19.29
CA ALA A 405 -15.30 18.78 -19.65
C ALA A 405 -14.21 19.09 -20.70
N ALA A 406 -13.06 18.42 -20.64
CA ALA A 406 -11.96 18.59 -21.58
C ALA A 406 -12.25 17.99 -22.97
N LEU A 407 -13.02 16.90 -22.99
CA LEU A 407 -13.43 16.20 -24.20
C LEU A 407 -14.60 16.86 -24.93
N ASP A 408 -15.61 17.37 -24.20
CA ASP A 408 -16.82 18.03 -24.75
C ASP A 408 -17.43 17.28 -25.96
N LEU A 409 -17.46 15.94 -25.87
CA LEU A 409 -18.09 15.09 -26.87
C LEU A 409 -19.61 15.16 -26.74
N ARG A 410 -20.31 15.34 -27.86
CA ARG A 410 -21.77 15.54 -27.92
C ARG A 410 -22.41 14.51 -28.84
N THR A 411 -23.54 13.96 -28.40
CA THR A 411 -24.30 12.96 -29.14
C THR A 411 -24.80 13.53 -30.47
N GLY A 412 -24.75 12.71 -31.52
CA GLY A 412 -25.10 13.08 -32.90
C GLY A 412 -24.00 13.82 -33.67
N LYS A 413 -22.89 14.22 -33.02
CA LYS A 413 -21.79 14.94 -33.66
C LYS A 413 -20.70 14.00 -34.17
N THR A 414 -19.95 14.46 -35.17
CA THR A 414 -18.86 13.72 -35.81
C THR A 414 -17.50 14.24 -35.33
N TYR A 415 -16.55 13.34 -35.16
CA TYR A 415 -15.21 13.62 -34.63
C TYR A 415 -14.14 12.86 -35.40
N LEU A 416 -12.95 13.46 -35.51
CA LEU A 416 -11.71 12.80 -35.93
C LEU A 416 -10.99 12.29 -34.69
N ILE A 417 -10.70 10.99 -34.65
CA ILE A 417 -9.96 10.38 -33.53
C ILE A 417 -8.72 9.66 -34.05
N MET A 418 -7.57 9.96 -33.43
CA MET A 418 -6.29 9.28 -33.70
C MET A 418 -5.69 8.74 -32.40
N GLY A 419 -5.24 7.49 -32.40
CA GLY A 419 -4.71 6.85 -31.18
C GLY A 419 -3.72 5.72 -31.43
N ALA A 420 -3.23 5.14 -30.35
CA ALA A 420 -2.25 4.05 -30.37
C ALA A 420 -2.92 2.68 -30.16
N SER A 421 -2.28 1.62 -30.66
CA SER A 421 -2.76 0.24 -30.52
C SER A 421 -2.78 -0.25 -29.07
N LYS A 422 -1.90 0.30 -28.21
CA LYS A 422 -1.87 0.00 -26.77
C LYS A 422 -3.16 0.37 -26.03
N ASP A 423 -3.94 1.30 -26.59
CA ASP A 423 -5.18 1.80 -26.01
C ASP A 423 -6.42 1.03 -26.53
N ILE A 424 -6.20 -0.02 -27.35
CA ILE A 424 -7.25 -0.87 -27.92
C ILE A 424 -7.26 -2.21 -27.18
N TYR A 425 -8.43 -2.56 -26.66
CA TYR A 425 -8.64 -3.81 -25.95
C TYR A 425 -9.76 -4.61 -26.61
N ARG A 426 -9.58 -5.93 -26.67
CA ARG A 426 -10.63 -6.83 -27.14
C ARG A 426 -11.50 -7.23 -25.95
N ASP A 427 -12.80 -6.99 -26.06
CA ASP A 427 -13.78 -7.52 -25.13
C ASP A 427 -14.15 -8.94 -25.58
N ALA A 428 -13.75 -9.93 -24.78
CA ALA A 428 -13.98 -11.33 -25.09
C ALA A 428 -15.46 -11.73 -25.03
N ARG A 429 -16.31 -10.97 -24.33
CA ARG A 429 -17.73 -11.32 -24.16
C ARG A 429 -18.60 -10.87 -25.32
N SER A 430 -18.31 -9.70 -25.89
CA SER A 430 -19.05 -9.10 -27.01
C SER A 430 -18.36 -9.27 -28.36
N GLU A 431 -17.20 -9.94 -28.40
CA GLU A 431 -16.31 -10.04 -29.55
C GLU A 431 -16.01 -8.68 -30.22
N SER A 432 -16.10 -7.60 -29.44
CA SER A 432 -15.92 -6.23 -29.91
C SER A 432 -14.64 -5.62 -29.36
N TYR A 433 -14.25 -4.46 -29.91
CA TYR A 433 -13.08 -3.72 -29.46
C TYR A 433 -13.51 -2.47 -28.70
N GLN A 434 -12.82 -2.22 -27.59
CA GLN A 434 -12.96 -1.05 -26.75
C GLN A 434 -11.71 -0.18 -26.89
N TYR A 435 -11.90 1.12 -26.96
CA TYR A 435 -10.85 2.12 -27.13
C TYR A 435 -10.77 3.01 -25.90
N VAL A 436 -9.58 3.26 -25.38
CA VAL A 436 -9.38 4.19 -24.26
C VAL A 436 -8.92 5.54 -24.80
N LEU A 437 -9.61 6.61 -24.41
CA LEU A 437 -9.22 7.99 -24.70
C LEU A 437 -8.14 8.42 -23.70
N ALA A 438 -6.89 8.02 -23.96
CA ALA A 438 -5.72 8.35 -23.15
C ALA A 438 -5.23 9.80 -23.39
N GLU A 439 -4.23 10.25 -22.62
CA GLU A 439 -3.62 11.61 -22.73
C GLU A 439 -3.23 11.97 -24.17
N ARG A 440 -2.71 10.99 -24.92
CA ARG A 440 -2.13 11.20 -26.25
C ARG A 440 -3.14 11.05 -27.39
N THR A 441 -4.38 10.68 -27.09
CA THR A 441 -5.42 10.52 -28.10
C THR A 441 -5.76 11.89 -28.70
N TRP A 442 -5.65 11.99 -30.02
CA TRP A 442 -6.07 13.19 -30.75
C TRP A 442 -7.56 13.15 -30.99
N ILE A 443 -8.26 14.22 -30.62
CA ILE A 443 -9.71 14.33 -30.80
C ILE A 443 -10.02 15.73 -31.35
N GLU A 444 -10.75 15.78 -32.45
CA GLU A 444 -11.10 17.02 -33.13
C GLU A 444 -12.55 16.96 -33.64
N TYR A 445 -13.29 18.06 -33.49
CA TYR A 445 -14.65 18.14 -34.01
C TYR A 445 -14.62 18.15 -35.54
N TRP A 446 -15.40 17.26 -36.16
CA TRP A 446 -15.60 17.25 -37.60
C TRP A 446 -16.96 17.91 -37.91
N PRO A 447 -16.99 19.17 -38.36
CA PRO A 447 -18.24 19.83 -38.70
C PRO A 447 -18.92 19.09 -39.86
N GLN A 448 -20.23 18.92 -39.74
CA GLN A 448 -21.06 18.51 -40.87
C GLN A 448 -21.25 19.75 -41.74
N MET A 449 -20.81 19.69 -43.00
CA MET A 449 -21.12 20.70 -44.01
C MET A 449 -22.60 20.66 -44.36
#